data_AF-A0A6G1JWF3-F1
#
_entry.id   AF-A0A6G1JWF3-F1
#
_cell.length_a   1.000
_cell.length_b   1.000
_cell.length_c   1.000
_cell.angle_alpha   90.00
_cell.angle_beta   90.00
_cell.angle_gamma   90.00
#
_symmetry.space_group_name_H-M   'P 1'
#
loop_
_entity.id
_entity.type
_entity.pdbx_description
1 polymer ?
#
loop_
_entity_poly.entity_id
_entity_poly.type
_entity_poly.pdbx_seq_one_letter_code
_entity_poly.pdbx_strand_id
1 'polypeptide(L)'
;MQGRTVPADLFSRLEIDNNRYGINREGWGNMRDRVEEMSECPVALQQVTYLYMDVYVDGYGSMDAGEENMELLAGVLSAMPNLESLHWGVPAEANEFFECVLARRELQLPSVAHLVVGAFAQHMVSVCPRLRSLEGGSYFNHWSWGDGGLEPDEEPLDSSSAGSIARAHHYQPVVHG
;
A
#
# COMPACT_ATOMS: atom_id res chain seq x y z
N MET A 1 6.22 37.84 -26.63
CA MET A 1 5.71 36.50 -26.30
C MET A 1 5.26 36.53 -24.86
N GLN A 2 3.95 36.54 -24.59
CA GLN A 2 3.44 36.43 -23.23
C GLN A 2 3.55 34.95 -22.84
N GLY A 3 4.61 34.62 -22.11
CA GLY A 3 4.82 33.26 -21.61
C GLY A 3 3.68 32.91 -20.66
N ARG A 4 2.97 31.81 -20.96
CA ARG A 4 2.00 31.25 -20.02
C ARG A 4 2.78 30.82 -18.78
N THR A 5 2.46 31.40 -17.63
CA THR A 5 2.97 30.97 -16.33
C THR A 5 2.39 29.60 -16.04
N VAL A 6 3.25 28.60 -15.85
CA VAL A 6 2.85 27.29 -15.36
C VAL A 6 2.25 27.48 -13.96
N PRO A 7 1.04 26.95 -13.67
CA PRO A 7 0.47 27.02 -12.34
C PRO A 7 1.42 26.43 -11.30
N ALA A 8 1.60 27.11 -10.16
CA ALA A 8 2.53 26.68 -9.12
C ALA A 8 2.14 25.33 -8.49
N ASP A 9 0.89 24.92 -8.67
CA ASP A 9 0.29 23.68 -8.16
C ASP A 9 0.21 22.58 -9.23
N LEU A 10 0.74 22.79 -10.43
CA LEU A 10 0.62 21.83 -11.54
C LEU A 10 1.10 20.42 -11.15
N PHE A 11 2.18 20.36 -10.35
CA PHE A 11 2.77 19.09 -9.90
C PHE A 11 2.53 18.81 -8.41
N SER A 12 1.58 19.50 -7.78
CA SER A 12 1.26 19.31 -6.35
C SER A 12 0.84 17.87 -6.04
N ARG A 13 0.28 17.16 -7.02
CA ARG A 13 -0.21 15.80 -6.91
C ARG A 13 0.37 14.90 -7.99
N LEU A 14 0.99 13.80 -7.57
CA LEU A 14 1.41 12.71 -8.45
C LEU A 14 0.66 11.43 -8.07
N GLU A 15 0.47 10.56 -9.06
CA GLU A 15 -0.28 9.31 -8.89
C GLU A 15 0.45 8.16 -9.60
N ILE A 16 0.53 7.04 -8.90
CA ILE A 16 0.86 5.71 -9.40
C ILE A 16 -0.38 4.86 -9.12
N ASP A 17 -1.26 4.77 -10.10
CA ASP A 17 -2.52 4.02 -10.03
C ASP A 17 -2.60 3.10 -11.24
N ASN A 18 -2.36 1.81 -11.02
CA ASN A 18 -2.52 0.77 -12.03
C ASN A 18 -3.80 -0.06 -11.81
N ASN A 19 -4.58 0.23 -10.77
CA ASN A 19 -5.81 -0.47 -10.39
C ASN A 19 -7.07 0.27 -10.90
N ARG A 20 -6.90 1.25 -11.77
CA ARG A 20 -7.98 2.05 -12.31
C ARG A 20 -8.90 1.23 -13.21
N TYR A 21 -10.20 1.23 -12.88
CA TYR A 21 -11.22 0.54 -13.69
C TYR A 21 -11.14 0.91 -15.18
N GLY A 22 -11.12 -0.11 -16.04
CA GLY A 22 -11.06 0.05 -17.50
C GLY A 22 -9.64 0.18 -18.07
N ILE A 23 -8.61 0.09 -17.22
CA ILE A 23 -7.21 0.07 -17.62
C ILE A 23 -6.67 -1.34 -17.34
N ASN A 24 -6.44 -2.13 -18.40
CA ASN A 24 -5.79 -3.43 -18.27
C ASN A 24 -4.27 -3.24 -18.38
N ARG A 25 -3.55 -3.42 -17.27
CA ARG A 25 -2.09 -3.27 -17.24
C ARG A 25 -1.46 -4.33 -16.35
N GLU A 26 -0.37 -4.92 -16.83
CA GLU A 26 0.48 -5.82 -16.05
C GLU A 26 1.02 -5.05 -14.83
N GLY A 27 0.73 -5.54 -13.61
CA GLY A 27 0.80 -4.75 -12.39
C GLY A 27 2.15 -4.04 -12.18
N TRP A 28 3.23 -4.81 -12.10
CA TRP A 28 4.58 -4.29 -11.85
C TRP A 28 5.17 -3.51 -13.02
N GLY A 29 4.92 -3.93 -14.26
CA GLY A 29 5.43 -3.24 -15.44
C GLY A 29 4.93 -1.81 -15.51
N ASN A 30 3.63 -1.59 -15.23
CA ASN A 30 3.10 -0.24 -15.26
C ASN A 30 3.60 0.65 -14.11
N MET A 31 3.76 0.07 -12.92
CA MET A 31 4.35 0.81 -11.81
C MET A 31 5.77 1.25 -12.18
N ARG A 32 6.59 0.34 -12.73
CA ARG A 32 7.94 0.66 -13.22
C ARG A 32 7.91 1.80 -14.24
N ASP A 33 7.15 1.66 -15.33
CA ASP A 33 7.06 2.69 -16.38
C ASP A 33 6.68 4.06 -15.80
N ARG A 34 5.73 4.08 -14.86
CA ARG A 34 5.28 5.31 -14.24
C ARG A 34 6.36 5.95 -13.36
N VAL A 35 7.09 5.15 -12.60
CA VAL A 35 8.19 5.63 -11.76
C VAL A 35 9.37 6.10 -12.63
N GLU A 36 9.66 5.41 -13.73
CA GLU A 36 10.66 5.85 -14.72
C GLU A 36 10.27 7.20 -15.31
N GLU A 37 9.03 7.37 -15.78
CA GLU A 37 8.50 8.65 -16.29
C GLU A 37 8.62 9.77 -15.24
N MET A 38 8.27 9.49 -13.97
CA MET A 38 8.41 10.45 -12.88
C MET A 38 9.88 10.85 -12.65
N SER A 39 10.81 9.89 -12.75
CA SER A 39 12.25 10.14 -12.57
C SER A 39 12.83 11.08 -13.62
N GLU A 40 12.22 11.15 -14.81
CA GLU A 40 12.61 12.05 -15.90
C GLU A 40 12.14 13.50 -15.68
N CYS A 41 11.29 13.76 -14.66
CA CYS A 41 10.77 15.10 -14.37
C CYS A 41 11.17 15.61 -12.96
N PRO A 42 12.41 16.10 -12.76
CA PRO A 42 12.88 16.59 -11.47
C PRO A 42 12.04 17.74 -10.90
N VAL A 43 11.46 18.59 -11.77
CA VAL A 43 10.60 19.69 -11.34
C VAL A 43 9.33 19.18 -10.67
N ALA A 44 8.73 18.11 -11.19
CA ALA A 44 7.55 17.52 -10.59
C ALA A 44 7.88 16.92 -9.21
N LEU A 45 8.99 16.19 -9.10
CA LEU A 45 9.45 15.60 -7.83
C LEU A 45 9.77 16.67 -6.77
N GLN A 46 10.31 17.82 -7.18
CA GLN A 46 10.57 18.93 -6.26
C GLN A 46 9.31 19.68 -5.82
N GLN A 47 8.21 19.62 -6.57
CA GLN A 47 7.00 20.38 -6.29
C GLN A 47 5.86 19.56 -5.68
N VAL A 48 5.93 18.24 -5.80
CA VAL A 48 4.90 17.36 -5.27
C VAL A 48 4.78 17.45 -3.76
N THR A 49 3.55 17.60 -3.30
CA THR A 49 3.18 17.60 -1.89
C THR A 49 2.27 16.42 -1.54
N TYR A 50 1.66 15.79 -2.55
CA TYR A 50 0.80 14.63 -2.39
C TYR A 50 1.15 13.52 -3.40
N LEU A 51 1.41 12.31 -2.90
CA LEU A 51 1.58 11.11 -3.72
C LEU A 51 0.47 10.09 -3.42
N TYR A 52 -0.28 9.70 -4.45
CA TYR A 52 -1.19 8.56 -4.42
C TYR A 52 -0.49 7.32 -4.99
N MET A 53 -0.51 6.21 -4.27
CA MET A 53 -0.06 4.91 -4.76
C MET A 53 -1.16 3.88 -4.54
N ASP A 54 -1.59 3.22 -5.61
CA ASP A 54 -2.48 2.07 -5.60
C ASP A 54 -1.96 1.08 -6.64
N VAL A 55 -1.25 0.06 -6.16
CA VAL A 55 -0.56 -0.93 -6.98
C VAL A 55 -1.27 -2.27 -6.82
N TYR A 56 -1.98 -2.68 -7.86
CA TYR A 56 -2.48 -4.04 -8.02
C TYR A 56 -1.42 -4.92 -8.68
N VAL A 57 -1.29 -6.15 -8.18
CA VAL A 57 -0.40 -7.19 -8.71
C VAL A 57 -1.25 -8.44 -8.91
N ASP A 58 -1.38 -8.89 -10.16
CA ASP A 58 -2.20 -10.05 -10.51
C ASP A 58 -1.42 -11.37 -10.38
N GLY A 59 -1.90 -12.24 -9.49
CA GLY A 59 -1.31 -13.57 -9.27
C GLY A 59 0.15 -13.52 -8.81
N TYR A 60 0.78 -14.69 -8.69
CA TYR A 60 2.21 -14.84 -8.38
C TYR A 60 3.13 -14.34 -9.52
N GLY A 61 2.69 -13.33 -10.30
CA GLY A 61 3.53 -12.59 -11.25
C GLY A 61 4.80 -12.17 -10.53
N SER A 62 5.93 -12.67 -11.03
CA SER A 62 7.10 -12.96 -10.21
C SER A 62 7.50 -11.79 -9.31
N MET A 63 7.62 -12.09 -8.02
CA MET A 63 8.30 -11.22 -7.04
C MET A 63 9.73 -10.86 -7.49
N ASP A 64 10.29 -11.57 -8.49
CA ASP A 64 11.58 -11.31 -9.13
C ASP A 64 11.70 -9.95 -9.84
N ALA A 65 10.59 -9.30 -10.22
CA ALA A 65 10.65 -7.91 -10.71
C ALA A 65 10.78 -6.87 -9.58
N GLY A 66 10.65 -7.30 -8.32
CA GLY A 66 10.43 -6.43 -7.17
C GLY A 66 11.61 -5.51 -6.83
N GLU A 67 12.84 -6.05 -6.73
CA GLU A 67 13.95 -5.30 -6.14
C GLU A 67 14.37 -4.08 -6.98
N GLU A 68 14.53 -4.22 -8.30
CA GLU A 68 14.89 -3.09 -9.18
C GLU A 68 13.80 -2.01 -9.16
N ASN A 69 12.54 -2.42 -9.24
CA ASN A 69 11.40 -1.51 -9.21
C ASN A 69 11.30 -0.78 -7.86
N MET A 70 11.62 -1.47 -6.76
CA MET A 70 11.64 -0.88 -5.42
C MET A 70 12.81 0.07 -5.22
N GLU A 71 14.00 -0.27 -5.73
CA GLU A 71 15.16 0.61 -5.72
C GLU A 71 14.88 1.90 -6.52
N LEU A 72 14.20 1.76 -7.67
CA LEU A 72 13.77 2.89 -8.47
C LEU A 72 12.74 3.75 -7.70
N LEU A 73 11.70 3.13 -7.12
CA LEU A 73 10.69 3.86 -6.34
C LEU A 73 11.32 4.58 -5.16
N ALA A 74 12.20 3.92 -4.41
CA ALA A 74 12.88 4.54 -3.28
C ALA A 74 13.70 5.75 -3.73
N GLY A 75 14.31 5.69 -4.92
CA GLY A 75 15.02 6.83 -5.53
C GLY A 75 14.10 8.00 -5.84
N VAL A 76 12.93 7.72 -6.42
CA VAL A 76 11.90 8.71 -6.72
C VAL A 76 11.34 9.33 -5.44
N LEU A 77 11.04 8.54 -4.41
CA LEU A 77 10.58 9.04 -3.10
C LEU A 77 11.63 9.93 -2.43
N SER A 78 12.91 9.56 -2.50
CA SER A 78 14.02 10.35 -1.96
C SER A 78 14.14 11.72 -2.64
N ALA A 79 13.72 11.82 -3.90
CA ALA A 79 13.73 13.03 -4.68
C ALA A 79 12.50 13.94 -4.46
N MET A 80 11.60 13.59 -3.52
CA MET A 80 10.41 14.37 -3.18
C MET A 80 10.53 15.09 -1.81
N PRO A 81 11.39 16.12 -1.68
CA PRO A 81 11.67 16.77 -0.41
C PRO A 81 10.45 17.49 0.20
N ASN A 82 9.43 17.78 -0.61
CA ASN A 82 8.23 18.51 -0.21
C ASN A 82 7.00 17.61 -0.06
N LEU A 83 7.16 16.28 -0.12
CA LEU A 83 6.05 15.35 0.02
C LEU A 83 5.45 15.42 1.43
N GLU A 84 4.24 15.95 1.57
CA GLU A 84 3.55 16.12 2.86
C GLU A 84 2.58 14.98 3.15
N SER A 85 1.97 14.43 2.09
CA SER A 85 0.94 13.41 2.17
C SER A 85 1.28 12.22 1.28
N LEU A 86 1.27 11.03 1.85
CA LEU A 86 1.54 9.78 1.16
C LEU A 86 0.39 8.80 1.37
N HIS A 87 -0.21 8.32 0.29
CA HIS A 87 -1.09 7.17 0.33
C HIS A 87 -0.38 5.95 -0.25
N TRP A 88 -0.22 4.92 0.57
CA TRP A 88 0.53 3.70 0.32
C TRP A 88 -0.41 2.50 0.18
N GLY A 89 -1.02 2.35 -0.99
CA GLY A 89 -1.86 1.22 -1.39
C GLY A 89 -1.04 0.14 -2.09
N VAL A 90 -0.16 -0.52 -1.35
CA VAL A 90 0.64 -1.66 -1.85
C VAL A 90 0.09 -2.96 -1.24
N PRO A 91 0.03 -4.08 -1.99
CA PRO A 91 -0.47 -5.34 -1.49
C PRO A 91 0.38 -5.87 -0.33
N ALA A 92 -0.25 -6.61 0.57
CA ALA A 92 0.39 -7.16 1.77
C ALA A 92 1.65 -8.00 1.43
N GLU A 93 1.53 -8.82 0.38
CA GLU A 93 2.58 -9.73 -0.11
C GLU A 93 3.79 -9.00 -0.66
N ALA A 94 3.63 -7.74 -1.08
CA ALA A 94 4.72 -6.92 -1.61
C ALA A 94 5.38 -6.06 -0.53
N ASN A 95 4.69 -5.77 0.59
CA ASN A 95 5.17 -4.87 1.64
C ASN A 95 6.46 -5.36 2.33
N GLU A 96 6.66 -6.67 2.47
CA GLU A 96 7.91 -7.24 3.05
C GLU A 96 9.15 -6.86 2.22
N PHE A 97 9.01 -6.87 0.90
CA PHE A 97 10.11 -6.51 0.00
C PHE A 97 10.42 -5.00 0.05
N PHE A 98 9.37 -4.16 0.13
CA PHE A 98 9.55 -2.72 0.34
C PHE A 98 10.27 -2.43 1.65
N GLU A 99 9.87 -3.08 2.75
CA GLU A 99 10.54 -2.91 4.03
C GLU A 99 12.05 -3.18 3.93
N CYS A 100 12.45 -4.27 3.29
CA CYS A 100 13.86 -4.62 3.08
C CYS A 100 14.63 -3.52 2.33
N VAL A 101 14.08 -3.04 1.21
CA VAL A 101 14.75 -2.03 0.37
C VAL A 101 14.81 -0.68 1.08
N LEU A 102 13.72 -0.26 1.71
CA LEU A 102 13.65 0.99 2.47
C LEU A 102 14.63 0.99 3.64
N ALA A 103 14.71 -0.12 4.38
CA ALA A 103 15.66 -0.29 5.48
C ALA A 103 17.11 -0.27 4.97
N ARG A 104 17.41 -0.98 3.88
CA ARG A 104 18.76 -1.02 3.28
C ARG A 104 19.24 0.35 2.80
N ARG A 105 18.33 1.19 2.28
CA ARG A 105 18.62 2.56 1.83
C ARG A 105 18.61 3.59 2.96
N GLU A 106 18.26 3.17 4.18
CA GLU A 106 18.00 4.07 5.31
C GLU A 106 17.03 5.19 4.90
N LEU A 107 16.01 4.86 4.08
CA LEU A 107 15.12 5.87 3.53
C LEU A 107 14.37 6.58 4.65
N GLN A 108 14.36 7.90 4.58
CA GLN A 108 13.57 8.76 5.45
C GLN A 108 12.77 9.73 4.60
N LEU A 109 11.51 9.91 4.96
CA LEU A 109 10.57 10.84 4.36
C LEU A 109 10.21 11.91 5.40
N PRO A 110 11.14 12.82 5.73
CA PRO A 110 10.99 13.74 6.85
C PRO A 110 9.91 14.79 6.63
N SER A 111 9.47 15.03 5.39
CA SER A 111 8.39 15.96 5.06
C SER A 111 7.00 15.36 5.25
N VAL A 112 6.87 14.02 5.23
CA VAL A 112 5.57 13.34 5.29
C VAL A 112 4.96 13.53 6.68
N ALA A 113 3.84 14.24 6.71
CA ALA A 113 3.05 14.50 7.90
C ALA A 113 1.73 13.72 7.92
N HIS A 114 1.25 13.27 6.76
CA HIS A 114 0.03 12.50 6.60
C HIS A 114 0.32 11.20 5.85
N LEU A 115 0.01 10.07 6.46
CA LEU A 115 0.23 8.76 5.88
C LEU A 115 -1.08 7.97 5.90
N VAL A 116 -1.47 7.46 4.73
CA VAL A 116 -2.56 6.49 4.58
C VAL A 116 -1.91 5.17 4.18
N VAL A 117 -2.12 4.10 4.94
CA VAL A 117 -1.51 2.78 4.67
C VAL A 117 -2.52 1.67 4.44
N GLY A 118 -2.21 0.78 3.51
CA GLY A 118 -2.83 -0.55 3.41
C GLY A 118 -2.39 -1.50 4.53
N ALA A 119 -2.83 -2.75 4.46
CA ALA A 119 -2.48 -3.77 5.44
C ALA A 119 -0.98 -4.11 5.40
N PHE A 120 -0.43 -4.47 6.55
CA PHE A 120 0.97 -4.93 6.68
C PHE A 120 2.04 -3.92 6.21
N ALA A 121 1.71 -2.63 6.10
CA ALA A 121 2.64 -1.56 5.74
C ALA A 121 3.12 -0.77 6.99
N GLN A 122 3.26 -1.41 8.15
CA GLN A 122 3.62 -0.70 9.39
C GLN A 122 5.02 -0.08 9.32
N HIS A 123 5.92 -0.65 8.51
CA HIS A 123 7.26 -0.12 8.27
C HIS A 123 7.25 1.32 7.74
N MET A 124 6.19 1.74 7.06
CA MET A 124 6.04 3.11 6.55
C MET A 124 5.97 4.16 7.65
N VAL A 125 5.53 3.78 8.87
CA VAL A 125 5.55 4.68 10.03
C VAL A 125 7.00 5.00 10.43
N SER A 126 7.89 4.01 10.38
CA SER A 126 9.30 4.16 10.76
C SER A 126 10.10 5.04 9.80
N VAL A 127 9.69 5.15 8.53
CA VAL A 127 10.37 6.02 7.54
C VAL A 127 9.85 7.46 7.58
N CYS A 128 8.76 7.76 8.30
CA CYS A 128 8.14 9.08 8.36
C CYS A 128 8.32 9.73 9.75
N PRO A 129 9.49 10.30 10.08
CA PRO A 129 9.81 10.75 11.44
C PRO A 129 8.98 11.96 11.92
N ARG A 130 8.25 12.64 11.02
CA ARG A 130 7.41 13.81 11.34
C ARG A 130 5.92 13.53 11.15
N LEU A 131 5.53 12.25 11.14
CA LEU A 131 4.16 11.83 10.96
C LEU A 131 3.23 12.43 12.03
N ARG A 132 2.12 13.02 11.59
CA ARG A 132 1.10 13.64 12.45
C ARG A 132 -0.27 12.98 12.34
N SER A 133 -0.61 12.47 11.16
CA SER A 133 -1.83 11.72 10.89
C SER A 133 -1.50 10.38 10.28
N LEU A 134 -2.07 9.32 10.85
CA LEU A 134 -2.00 7.96 10.32
C LEU A 134 -3.42 7.45 10.12
N GLU A 135 -3.73 7.04 8.91
CA GLU A 135 -5.04 6.51 8.55
C GLU A 135 -4.90 5.10 7.97
N GLY A 136 -5.77 4.20 8.39
CA GLY A 136 -5.96 2.93 7.71
C GLY A 136 -6.69 3.19 6.39
N GLY A 137 -6.17 2.65 5.29
CA GLY A 137 -6.73 2.84 3.95
C GLY A 137 -8.21 2.41 3.84
N SER A 138 -8.98 3.13 3.01
CA SER A 138 -10.43 2.93 2.82
C SER A 138 -10.78 1.71 1.95
N TYR A 139 -12.06 1.58 1.57
CA TYR A 139 -12.72 0.54 0.76
C TYR A 139 -12.00 0.07 -0.54
N PHE A 140 -10.87 0.64 -0.96
CA PHE A 140 -10.04 0.06 -2.04
C PHE A 140 -8.81 -0.69 -1.53
N ASN A 141 -8.54 -0.67 -0.22
CA ASN A 141 -7.46 -1.38 0.47
C ASN A 141 -7.94 -2.62 1.23
N HIS A 142 -9.25 -2.86 1.32
CA HIS A 142 -9.84 -3.98 2.08
C HIS A 142 -9.34 -5.37 1.62
N TRP A 143 -9.05 -5.54 0.32
CA TRP A 143 -8.46 -6.77 -0.20
C TRP A 143 -7.11 -7.11 0.48
N SER A 144 -6.32 -6.11 0.88
CA SER A 144 -5.07 -6.32 1.63
C SER A 144 -5.29 -6.62 3.12
N TRP A 145 -6.40 -6.14 3.71
CA TRP A 145 -6.74 -6.38 5.12
C TRP A 145 -7.49 -7.71 5.34
N GLY A 146 -7.74 -8.44 4.25
CA GLY A 146 -8.54 -9.66 4.22
C GLY A 146 -10.04 -9.34 4.33
N ASP A 147 -10.85 -10.07 3.57
CA ASP A 147 -12.24 -10.34 3.93
C ASP A 147 -12.23 -11.15 5.24
N GLY A 148 -11.91 -10.48 6.35
CA GLY A 148 -12.48 -10.87 7.62
C GLY A 148 -13.95 -10.59 7.47
N GLY A 149 -14.68 -11.57 6.94
CA GLY A 149 -16.14 -11.57 6.94
C GLY A 149 -16.57 -11.18 8.35
N LEU A 150 -17.00 -9.93 8.49
CA LEU A 150 -18.05 -9.62 9.42
C LEU A 150 -19.23 -10.39 8.87
N GLU A 151 -19.32 -11.67 9.23
CA GLU A 151 -20.60 -12.35 9.24
C GLU A 151 -21.51 -11.37 9.98
N PRO A 152 -22.55 -10.82 9.33
CA PRO A 152 -23.49 -9.97 10.03
C PRO A 152 -23.94 -10.77 11.23
N ASP A 153 -23.75 -10.21 12.43
CA ASP A 153 -24.18 -10.80 13.70
C ASP A 153 -25.53 -11.48 13.47
N GLU A 154 -25.56 -12.82 13.55
CA GLU A 154 -26.77 -13.57 13.33
C GLU A 154 -27.85 -13.00 14.27
N GLU A 155 -28.91 -12.50 13.65
CA GLU A 155 -30.12 -12.01 14.29
C GLU A 155 -30.72 -13.06 15.25
N PRO A 156 -31.51 -12.60 16.25
CA PRO A 156 -31.62 -13.27 17.53
C PRO A 156 -32.36 -14.61 17.48
N LEU A 157 -31.85 -15.54 18.29
CA LEU A 157 -32.45 -16.79 18.78
C LEU A 157 -33.98 -16.86 18.61
N ASP A 158 -34.46 -17.56 17.58
CA ASP A 158 -35.82 -18.09 17.55
C ASP A 158 -35.87 -19.41 18.34
N SER A 159 -36.68 -19.38 19.39
CA SER A 159 -37.00 -20.47 20.28
C SER A 159 -37.99 -21.45 19.64
N SER A 160 -37.52 -22.47 18.90
CA SER A 160 -38.31 -23.69 18.66
C SER A 160 -37.51 -24.76 17.91
N SER A 161 -36.83 -25.65 18.65
CA SER A 161 -36.99 -27.11 18.48
C SER A 161 -36.03 -27.85 19.40
N ALA A 162 -36.60 -28.58 20.35
CA ALA A 162 -35.90 -29.56 21.16
C ALA A 162 -35.42 -30.75 20.31
N GLY A 163 -34.22 -31.26 20.58
CA GLY A 163 -33.87 -32.63 20.20
C GLY A 163 -32.39 -32.93 20.01
N SER A 164 -31.83 -33.66 20.98
CA SER A 164 -30.70 -34.60 20.85
C SER A 164 -29.26 -34.07 20.99
N ILE A 165 -28.81 -34.18 22.23
CA ILE A 165 -27.43 -34.27 22.69
C ILE A 165 -26.79 -35.58 22.18
N ALA A 166 -25.55 -35.49 21.67
CA ALA A 166 -24.40 -36.34 21.99
C ALA A 166 -23.49 -36.63 20.78
N ARG A 167 -22.24 -36.15 20.83
CA ARG A 167 -21.06 -37.04 20.91
C ARG A 167 -19.77 -36.26 21.14
N ALA A 168 -19.13 -36.60 22.24
CA ALA A 168 -17.78 -36.18 22.60
C ALA A 168 -16.76 -36.85 21.66
N HIS A 169 -15.79 -36.07 21.17
CA HIS A 169 -14.55 -36.62 20.62
C HIS A 169 -13.41 -36.38 21.61
N HIS A 170 -12.83 -37.50 22.04
CA HIS A 170 -11.65 -37.61 22.89
C HIS A 170 -10.44 -36.87 22.29
N TYR A 171 -9.74 -36.12 23.14
CA TYR A 171 -8.39 -35.63 22.89
C TYR A 171 -7.43 -36.50 23.72
N GLN A 172 -6.40 -37.09 23.10
CA GLN A 172 -5.26 -37.68 23.81
C GLN A 172 -3.97 -36.94 23.42
N PRO A 173 -3.09 -36.58 24.38
CA PRO A 173 -1.81 -35.96 24.07
C PRO A 173 -0.73 -37.00 23.81
N VAL A 174 0.15 -36.70 22.85
CA VAL A 174 1.35 -37.47 22.50
C VAL A 174 2.49 -37.10 23.45
N VAL A 175 3.14 -38.10 24.05
CA VAL A 175 4.37 -37.95 24.84
C VAL A 175 5.55 -38.35 23.97
N HIS A 176 6.53 -37.46 23.81
CA HIS A 176 7.81 -37.74 23.14
C HIS A 176 8.72 -38.57 24.05
N GLY A 177 9.36 -39.59 23.47
CA GLY A 177 10.48 -40.32 24.04
C GLY A 177 11.78 -39.95 23.35
#